data_AF-A0A966HG96-F1
#
_entry.id   AF-A0A966HG96-F1
#
_cell.length_a   1.000
_cell.length_b   1.000
_cell.length_c   1.000
_cell.angle_alpha   90.00
_cell.angle_beta   90.00
_cell.angle_gamma   90.00
#
_symmetry.space_group_name_H-M   'P 1'
#
loop_
_entity.id
_entity.type
_entity.pdbx_description
1 polymer ?
#
loop_
_entity_poly.entity_id
_entity_poly.type
_entity_poly.pdbx_seq_one_letter_code
_entity_poly.pdbx_strand_id
1 'polypeptide(L)'
;MKKLFALTLTLALLVSLLGGCATGAATTTTAAPAATTAAAATTAAPAADKTFKLGFILGSREHAFYNTIEAGINAAAKDMGFQAVVLESDLDGAVASERIETLTVDGCDAISLSVNDPTGSTPAIEAANAEGVPMFAFDCTSSETDVIKSFVGTDNFQGGVVGAQAVIKYLEDNKMTDGATIGIIGYPEPQSTIDREAGFYSVVNEYKDKYKLNIVNIGNYKGDASTAESLMNDALTQYPEMAAIFTVGDPACVGALAAIKAAGASTVMIGFDANPEAHEAILDPENGKIWIGDVAQDPYQIGYQIAEQMLKFLKEGTVDAETILIAPYLVDASNAVAP
;
A
#
# COMPACT_ATOMS: atom_id res chain seq x y z
N MET A 1 -18.23 45.90 -39.38
CA MET A 1 -17.34 45.28 -40.39
C MET A 1 -17.44 43.77 -40.20
N LYS A 2 -18.37 43.08 -40.90
CA LYS A 2 -18.10 42.12 -42.01
C LYS A 2 -17.09 41.03 -41.56
N LYS A 3 -17.38 39.72 -41.48
CA LYS A 3 -18.25 38.78 -42.24
C LYS A 3 -18.55 37.55 -41.35
N LEU A 4 -19.77 37.11 -41.11
CA LEU A 4 -20.60 36.14 -41.89
C LEU A 4 -19.85 34.94 -42.50
N PHE A 5 -20.12 33.73 -42.00
CA PHE A 5 -20.36 32.53 -42.81
C PHE A 5 -21.39 31.64 -42.10
N ALA A 6 -22.57 31.56 -42.71
CA ALA A 6 -23.61 30.57 -42.44
C ALA A 6 -23.48 29.48 -43.52
N LEU A 7 -23.64 28.22 -43.15
CA LEU A 7 -23.83 27.14 -44.10
C LEU A 7 -25.08 26.35 -43.68
N THR A 8 -26.18 26.65 -44.35
CA THR A 8 -27.40 25.85 -44.39
C THR A 8 -27.27 24.77 -45.44
N LEU A 9 -27.60 23.52 -45.10
CA LEU A 9 -28.04 22.55 -46.10
C LEU A 9 -29.23 21.77 -45.56
N THR A 10 -30.41 22.13 -46.03
CA THR A 10 -31.67 21.41 -45.91
C THR A 10 -31.87 20.58 -47.17
N LEU A 11 -32.16 19.29 -47.03
CA LEU A 11 -33.10 18.61 -47.92
C LEU A 11 -33.78 17.45 -47.19
N ALA A 12 -35.08 17.60 -47.00
CA ALA A 12 -36.01 16.56 -46.55
C ALA A 12 -36.46 15.73 -47.76
N LEU A 13 -36.84 14.46 -47.56
CA LEU A 13 -37.97 13.85 -48.28
C LEU A 13 -38.44 12.50 -47.66
N LEU A 14 -39.65 12.56 -47.09
CA LEU A 14 -40.83 11.68 -47.30
C LEU A 14 -40.77 10.19 -46.88
N VAL A 15 -41.52 9.76 -45.84
CA VAL A 15 -42.96 9.35 -45.82
C VAL A 15 -43.16 7.85 -46.12
N SER A 16 -43.11 7.06 -45.04
CA SER A 16 -44.22 6.28 -44.44
C SER A 16 -45.09 5.31 -45.28
N LEU A 17 -45.41 4.18 -44.61
CA LEU A 17 -46.67 3.39 -44.57
C LEU A 17 -46.73 2.04 -45.33
N LEU A 18 -46.94 1.01 -44.49
CA LEU A 18 -47.98 -0.04 -44.54
C LEU A 18 -48.04 -1.06 -45.69
N GLY A 19 -48.25 -2.32 -45.28
CA GLY A 19 -49.10 -3.29 -45.99
C GLY A 19 -48.42 -4.64 -46.24
N GLY A 20 -48.72 -5.66 -45.43
CA GLY A 20 -49.56 -6.72 -45.98
C GLY A 20 -49.68 -7.92 -45.05
N CYS A 21 -50.71 -7.93 -44.20
CA CYS A 21 -51.35 -9.16 -43.72
C CYS A 21 -52.16 -9.78 -44.87
N ALA A 22 -52.10 -11.10 -45.02
CA ALA A 22 -53.12 -11.87 -45.72
C ALA A 22 -53.55 -13.06 -44.84
N THR A 23 -54.72 -12.90 -44.22
CA THR A 23 -55.69 -13.94 -43.82
C THR A 23 -56.05 -14.78 -45.06
N GLY A 24 -56.28 -16.10 -45.07
CA GLY A 24 -56.81 -17.03 -44.07
C GLY A 24 -58.00 -17.76 -44.73
N ALA A 25 -57.97 -19.10 -44.83
CA ALA A 25 -59.17 -19.96 -44.92
C ALA A 25 -58.81 -21.47 -44.88
N ALA A 26 -59.27 -22.09 -43.78
CA ALA A 26 -59.68 -23.47 -43.53
C ALA A 26 -59.47 -24.57 -44.60
N THR A 27 -58.95 -25.73 -44.18
CA THR A 27 -59.79 -26.95 -44.00
C THR A 27 -59.08 -28.11 -43.28
N THR A 28 -59.89 -28.84 -42.52
CA THR A 28 -59.83 -30.28 -42.18
C THR A 28 -58.81 -30.82 -41.18
N THR A 29 -59.36 -31.04 -39.98
CA THR A 29 -59.00 -32.01 -38.92
C THR A 29 -58.58 -33.38 -39.46
N THR A 30 -57.41 -33.86 -39.08
CA THR A 30 -57.13 -35.30 -38.94
C THR A 30 -56.13 -35.47 -37.79
N ALA A 31 -56.56 -36.13 -36.72
CA ALA A 31 -55.74 -36.42 -35.55
C ALA A 31 -54.73 -37.53 -35.88
N ALA A 32 -53.44 -37.23 -35.71
CA ALA A 32 -52.34 -38.19 -35.71
C ALA A 32 -51.80 -38.35 -34.27
N PRO A 33 -51.36 -39.55 -33.86
CA PRO A 33 -51.08 -39.86 -32.47
C PRO A 33 -49.82 -39.15 -31.96
N ALA A 34 -49.89 -38.67 -30.71
CA ALA A 34 -48.79 -38.02 -30.02
C ALA A 34 -47.62 -38.99 -29.82
N ALA A 35 -46.49 -38.71 -30.49
CA ALA A 35 -45.20 -39.31 -30.18
C ALA A 35 -44.61 -38.55 -28.99
N THR A 36 -44.51 -39.22 -27.84
CA THR A 36 -43.83 -38.73 -26.65
C THR A 36 -42.33 -38.72 -26.90
N THR A 37 -41.78 -37.59 -27.37
CA THR A 37 -40.33 -37.36 -27.33
C THR A 37 -39.92 -37.07 -25.88
N ALA A 38 -39.34 -38.07 -25.23
CA ALA A 38 -38.64 -37.90 -23.96
C ALA A 38 -37.50 -36.90 -24.16
N ALA A 39 -37.62 -35.73 -23.55
CA ALA A 39 -36.54 -34.76 -23.46
C ALA A 39 -35.39 -35.41 -22.69
N ALA A 40 -34.29 -35.69 -23.39
CA ALA A 40 -33.03 -36.04 -22.75
C ALA A 40 -32.63 -34.88 -21.84
N ALA A 41 -32.63 -35.13 -20.53
CA ALA A 41 -32.08 -34.21 -19.56
C ALA A 41 -30.58 -34.09 -19.83
N THR A 42 -30.18 -33.01 -20.49
CA THR A 42 -28.78 -32.60 -20.54
C THR A 42 -28.38 -32.22 -19.12
N THR A 43 -27.77 -33.17 -18.40
CA THR A 43 -27.00 -32.87 -17.19
C THR A 43 -26.00 -31.79 -17.53
N ALA A 44 -26.21 -30.58 -17.00
CA ALA A 44 -25.23 -29.51 -17.06
C ALA A 44 -23.92 -30.05 -16.47
N ALA A 45 -22.84 -29.97 -17.24
CA ALA A 45 -21.51 -30.19 -16.70
C ALA A 45 -21.31 -29.23 -15.51
N PRO A 46 -20.64 -29.65 -14.43
CA PRO A 46 -20.26 -28.74 -13.36
C PRO A 46 -19.55 -27.54 -13.99
N ALA A 47 -19.95 -26.33 -13.64
CA ALA A 47 -19.18 -25.14 -13.99
C ALA A 47 -17.76 -25.37 -13.46
N ALA A 48 -16.75 -25.30 -14.32
CA ALA A 48 -15.38 -25.33 -13.87
C ALA A 48 -15.21 -24.17 -12.86
N ASP A 49 -14.63 -24.46 -11.70
CA ASP A 49 -14.34 -23.43 -10.71
C ASP A 49 -13.49 -22.34 -11.39
N LYS A 50 -14.02 -21.12 -11.46
CA LYS A 50 -13.31 -19.98 -12.05
C LYS A 50 -12.03 -19.76 -11.23
N THR A 51 -10.87 -19.96 -11.84
CA THR A 51 -9.60 -19.50 -11.27
C THR A 51 -9.54 -17.99 -11.43
N PHE A 52 -9.57 -17.26 -10.32
CA PHE A 52 -9.44 -15.80 -10.33
C PHE A 52 -8.01 -15.38 -10.67
N LYS A 53 -7.86 -14.26 -11.39
CA LYS A 53 -6.57 -13.61 -11.66
C LYS A 53 -6.50 -12.30 -10.88
N LEU A 54 -5.61 -12.20 -9.90
CA LEU A 54 -5.49 -11.04 -9.03
C LEU A 54 -4.18 -10.29 -9.32
N GLY A 55 -4.29 -8.98 -9.53
CA GLY A 55 -3.15 -8.09 -9.76
C GLY A 55 -2.68 -7.43 -8.47
N PHE A 56 -1.36 -7.38 -8.27
CA PHE A 56 -0.73 -6.73 -7.12
C PHE A 56 0.38 -5.80 -7.59
N ILE A 57 0.46 -4.59 -7.04
CA ILE A 57 1.51 -3.61 -7.35
C ILE A 57 2.24 -3.25 -6.05
N LEU A 58 3.45 -3.78 -5.89
CA LEU A 58 4.35 -3.47 -4.78
C LEU A 58 4.94 -2.06 -4.93
N GLY A 59 5.45 -1.50 -3.83
CA GLY A 59 6.22 -0.26 -3.89
C GLY A 59 7.55 -0.44 -4.63
N SER A 60 8.47 -1.26 -4.10
CA SER A 60 9.75 -1.58 -4.77
C SER A 60 10.38 -2.86 -4.19
N ARG A 61 10.89 -3.74 -5.04
CA ARG A 61 11.63 -4.96 -4.64
C ARG A 61 13.03 -4.69 -4.13
N GLU A 62 13.54 -3.47 -4.29
CA GLU A 62 14.78 -3.05 -3.64
C GLU A 62 14.62 -3.00 -2.11
N HIS A 63 13.37 -2.91 -1.59
CA HIS A 63 13.10 -2.92 -0.17
C HIS A 63 12.70 -4.33 0.31
N ALA A 64 13.43 -4.88 1.27
CA ALA A 64 13.18 -6.22 1.85
C ALA A 64 11.74 -6.40 2.36
N PHE A 65 11.14 -5.31 2.85
CA PHE A 65 9.74 -5.24 3.25
C PHE A 65 8.76 -5.73 2.15
N TYR A 66 8.86 -5.19 0.93
CA TYR A 66 7.95 -5.57 -0.16
C TYR A 66 8.20 -6.99 -0.69
N ASN A 67 9.44 -7.48 -0.60
CA ASN A 67 9.74 -8.89 -0.90
C ASN A 67 9.01 -9.84 0.05
N THR A 68 8.84 -9.44 1.32
CA THR A 68 8.10 -10.23 2.32
C THR A 68 6.58 -10.14 2.11
N ILE A 69 6.06 -8.99 1.66
CA ILE A 69 4.67 -8.86 1.20
C ILE A 69 4.41 -9.80 0.02
N GLU A 70 5.29 -9.81 -0.99
CA GLU A 70 5.18 -10.69 -2.16
C GLU A 70 5.17 -12.18 -1.75
N ALA A 71 5.97 -12.56 -0.75
CA ALA A 71 5.93 -13.91 -0.18
C ALA A 71 4.55 -14.25 0.43
N GLY A 72 3.93 -13.31 1.17
CA GLY A 72 2.57 -13.46 1.72
C GLY A 72 1.51 -13.60 0.63
N ILE A 73 1.57 -12.77 -0.41
CA ILE A 73 0.68 -12.83 -1.58
C ILE A 73 0.79 -14.20 -2.28
N ASN A 74 2.02 -14.65 -2.53
CA ASN A 74 2.27 -15.92 -3.21
C ASN A 74 1.82 -17.13 -2.38
N ALA A 75 1.95 -17.07 -1.06
CA ALA A 75 1.41 -18.09 -0.16
C ALA A 75 -0.12 -18.14 -0.23
N ALA A 76 -0.80 -16.99 -0.15
CA ALA A 76 -2.25 -16.91 -0.29
C ALA A 76 -2.72 -17.45 -1.67
N ALA A 77 -2.00 -17.12 -2.75
CA ALA A 77 -2.29 -17.60 -4.10
C ALA A 77 -2.28 -19.13 -4.17
N LYS A 78 -1.25 -19.74 -3.60
CA LYS A 78 -1.11 -21.20 -3.50
C LYS A 78 -2.20 -21.83 -2.65
N ASP A 79 -2.49 -21.25 -1.49
CA ASP A 79 -3.43 -21.82 -0.52
C ASP A 79 -4.89 -21.72 -1.00
N MET A 80 -5.23 -20.65 -1.73
CA MET A 80 -6.61 -20.33 -2.10
C MET A 80 -6.94 -20.57 -3.59
N GLY A 81 -5.94 -20.92 -4.40
CA GLY A 81 -6.12 -21.35 -5.78
C GLY A 81 -6.44 -20.22 -6.77
N PHE A 82 -5.82 -19.06 -6.62
CA PHE A 82 -5.88 -17.96 -7.60
C PHE A 82 -4.55 -17.75 -8.31
N GLN A 83 -4.56 -17.06 -9.46
CA GLN A 83 -3.36 -16.62 -10.16
C GLN A 83 -2.97 -15.23 -9.67
N ALA A 84 -1.79 -15.08 -9.08
CA ALA A 84 -1.22 -13.77 -8.75
C ALA A 84 -0.42 -13.21 -9.94
N VAL A 85 -0.58 -11.92 -10.23
CA VAL A 85 0.31 -11.14 -11.10
C VAL A 85 0.89 -10.01 -10.26
N VAL A 86 2.19 -10.08 -9.96
CA VAL A 86 2.86 -9.13 -9.06
C VAL A 86 3.83 -8.25 -9.84
N LEU A 87 3.54 -6.95 -9.86
CA LEU A 87 4.37 -5.90 -10.45
C LEU A 87 4.88 -4.95 -9.34
N GLU A 88 5.73 -4.00 -9.71
CA GLU A 88 6.18 -2.93 -8.81
C GLU A 88 6.07 -1.56 -9.49
N SER A 89 5.95 -0.51 -8.66
CA SER A 89 5.84 0.88 -9.11
C SER A 89 7.12 1.69 -8.95
N ASP A 90 8.16 1.12 -8.35
CA ASP A 90 9.38 1.85 -7.96
C ASP A 90 9.08 3.09 -7.11
N LEU A 91 8.04 3.00 -6.27
CA LEU A 91 7.49 4.09 -5.43
C LEU A 91 6.95 5.29 -6.24
N ASP A 92 6.84 5.19 -7.56
CA ASP A 92 6.44 6.28 -8.46
C ASP A 92 4.96 6.13 -8.88
N GLY A 93 4.19 7.21 -8.73
CA GLY A 93 2.76 7.19 -9.02
C GLY A 93 2.42 7.07 -10.51
N ALA A 94 3.27 7.57 -11.41
CA ALA A 94 3.08 7.42 -12.85
C ALA A 94 3.34 5.98 -13.30
N VAL A 95 4.38 5.33 -12.75
CA VAL A 95 4.61 3.91 -12.96
C VAL A 95 3.46 3.09 -12.36
N ALA A 96 3.00 3.40 -11.14
CA ALA A 96 1.84 2.74 -10.54
C ALA A 96 0.59 2.84 -11.45
N SER A 97 0.33 4.02 -12.02
CA SER A 97 -0.75 4.23 -12.99
C SER A 97 -0.61 3.33 -14.22
N GLU A 98 0.57 3.25 -14.82
CA GLU A 98 0.84 2.34 -15.95
C GLU A 98 0.61 0.87 -15.58
N ARG A 99 0.98 0.46 -14.35
CA ARG A 99 0.76 -0.91 -13.86
C ARG A 99 -0.73 -1.20 -13.65
N ILE A 100 -1.51 -0.26 -13.13
CA ILE A 100 -2.96 -0.40 -12.98
C ILE A 100 -3.61 -0.60 -14.35
N GLU A 101 -3.27 0.24 -15.33
CA GLU A 101 -3.78 0.11 -16.71
C GLU A 101 -3.40 -1.24 -17.33
N THR A 102 -2.14 -1.66 -17.15
CA THR A 102 -1.65 -2.96 -17.64
C THR A 102 -2.47 -4.11 -17.06
N LEU A 103 -2.64 -4.14 -15.74
CA LEU A 103 -3.38 -5.22 -15.06
C LEU A 103 -4.88 -5.23 -15.42
N THR A 104 -5.45 -4.04 -15.67
CA THR A 104 -6.83 -3.86 -16.14
C THR A 104 -7.00 -4.45 -17.55
N VAL A 105 -6.14 -4.08 -18.49
CA VAL A 105 -6.13 -4.61 -19.87
C VAL A 105 -5.86 -6.11 -19.90
N ASP A 106 -4.98 -6.59 -19.02
CA ASP A 106 -4.65 -8.01 -18.85
C ASP A 106 -5.79 -8.83 -18.22
N GLY A 107 -6.92 -8.20 -17.87
CA GLY A 107 -8.12 -8.85 -17.38
C GLY A 107 -7.97 -9.43 -15.97
N CYS A 108 -7.25 -8.74 -15.08
CA CYS A 108 -7.29 -9.08 -13.65
C CYS A 108 -8.70 -8.85 -13.10
N ASP A 109 -9.19 -9.78 -12.29
CA ASP A 109 -10.51 -9.74 -11.66
C ASP A 109 -10.60 -8.69 -10.54
N ALA A 110 -9.47 -8.37 -9.90
CA ALA A 110 -9.30 -7.29 -8.94
C ALA A 110 -7.82 -6.87 -8.89
N ILE A 111 -7.56 -5.64 -8.46
CA ILE A 111 -6.21 -5.08 -8.32
C ILE A 111 -6.02 -4.55 -6.91
N SER A 112 -4.85 -4.83 -6.32
CA SER A 112 -4.40 -4.19 -5.09
C SER A 112 -3.04 -3.53 -5.29
N LEU A 113 -2.80 -2.40 -4.63
CA LEU A 113 -1.50 -1.72 -4.64
C LEU A 113 -1.11 -1.14 -3.29
N SER A 114 0.19 -0.95 -3.11
CA SER A 114 0.72 0.03 -2.18
C SER A 114 0.70 1.42 -2.81
N VAL A 115 -0.07 2.33 -2.23
CA VAL A 115 -0.28 3.69 -2.76
C VAL A 115 0.80 4.65 -2.23
N ASN A 116 2.05 4.48 -2.68
CA ASN A 116 3.20 5.26 -2.19
C ASN A 116 3.20 6.74 -2.64
N ASP A 117 2.69 7.01 -3.85
CA ASP A 117 2.43 8.35 -4.38
C ASP A 117 0.94 8.47 -4.74
N PRO A 118 0.09 8.89 -3.79
CA PRO A 118 -1.35 9.05 -4.02
C PRO A 118 -1.67 10.00 -5.16
N THR A 119 -0.99 11.15 -5.22
CA THR A 119 -1.23 12.18 -6.25
C THR A 119 -1.00 11.63 -7.66
N GLY A 120 0.03 10.79 -7.85
CA GLY A 120 0.35 10.20 -9.15
C GLY A 120 -0.51 9.00 -9.54
N SER A 121 -1.20 8.34 -8.59
CA SER A 121 -1.85 7.04 -8.82
C SER A 121 -3.38 7.02 -8.60
N THR A 122 -3.93 7.91 -7.77
CA THR A 122 -5.38 7.98 -7.47
C THR A 122 -6.25 8.02 -8.75
N PRO A 123 -5.95 8.83 -9.78
CA PRO A 123 -6.78 8.87 -10.99
C PRO A 123 -6.89 7.53 -11.73
N ALA A 124 -5.81 6.74 -11.77
CA ALA A 124 -5.82 5.42 -12.41
C ALA A 124 -6.60 4.39 -11.57
N ILE A 125 -6.55 4.49 -10.24
CA ILE A 125 -7.36 3.67 -9.33
C ILE A 125 -8.85 3.90 -9.61
N GLU A 126 -9.27 5.15 -9.70
CA GLU A 126 -10.67 5.50 -9.97
C GLU A 126 -11.13 5.05 -11.36
N ALA A 127 -10.27 5.19 -12.37
CA ALA A 127 -10.54 4.73 -13.73
C ALA A 127 -10.74 3.21 -13.80
N ALA A 128 -9.85 2.42 -13.21
CA ALA A 128 -9.97 0.96 -13.17
C ALA A 128 -11.25 0.50 -12.44
N ASN A 129 -11.60 1.14 -11.32
CA ASN A 129 -12.87 0.89 -10.62
C ASN A 129 -14.09 1.25 -11.49
N ALA A 130 -14.03 2.34 -12.25
CA ALA A 130 -15.11 2.73 -13.17
C ALA A 130 -15.29 1.77 -14.35
N GLU A 131 -14.22 1.06 -14.75
CA GLU A 131 -14.26 -0.04 -15.73
C GLU A 131 -14.75 -1.37 -15.14
N GLY A 132 -15.00 -1.40 -13.82
CA GLY A 132 -15.56 -2.54 -13.11
C GLY A 132 -14.52 -3.48 -12.50
N VAL A 133 -13.25 -3.09 -12.45
CA VAL A 133 -12.20 -3.82 -11.72
C VAL A 133 -12.17 -3.32 -10.27
N PRO A 134 -12.55 -4.14 -9.28
CA PRO A 134 -12.54 -3.72 -7.87
C PRO A 134 -11.12 -3.43 -7.39
N MET A 135 -10.96 -2.29 -6.72
CA MET A 135 -9.68 -1.80 -6.24
C MET A 135 -9.51 -2.01 -4.74
N PHE A 136 -8.31 -2.39 -4.34
CA PHE A 136 -7.89 -2.65 -2.97
C PHE A 136 -6.56 -1.94 -2.70
N ALA A 137 -6.18 -1.78 -1.43
CA ALA A 137 -4.88 -1.23 -1.07
C ALA A 137 -4.20 -2.07 0.01
N PHE A 138 -2.88 -2.09 0.03
CA PHE A 138 -2.10 -2.67 1.14
C PHE A 138 -0.94 -1.75 1.50
N ASP A 139 -0.46 -1.83 2.74
CA ASP A 139 0.66 -1.03 3.28
C ASP A 139 0.40 0.49 3.30
N CYS A 140 0.30 1.11 2.13
CA CYS A 140 -0.05 2.51 1.91
C CYS A 140 -1.41 2.63 1.22
N THR A 141 -2.26 3.55 1.69
CA THR A 141 -3.56 3.88 1.08
C THR A 141 -3.64 5.35 0.66
N SER A 142 -4.67 5.71 -0.09
CA SER A 142 -4.96 7.09 -0.47
C SER A 142 -6.23 7.58 0.24
N SER A 143 -6.13 8.73 0.92
CA SER A 143 -7.29 9.45 1.45
C SER A 143 -8.03 10.27 0.39
N GLU A 144 -7.52 10.29 -0.84
CA GLU A 144 -8.07 11.09 -1.95
C GLU A 144 -9.23 10.38 -2.67
N THR A 145 -9.53 9.12 -2.32
CA THR A 145 -10.57 8.33 -2.98
C THR A 145 -11.31 7.40 -2.01
N ASP A 146 -12.56 7.06 -2.33
CA ASP A 146 -13.44 6.17 -1.56
C ASP A 146 -13.70 4.83 -2.28
N VAL A 147 -13.04 4.57 -3.41
CA VAL A 147 -13.33 3.40 -4.24
C VAL A 147 -12.67 2.10 -3.73
N ILE A 148 -11.69 2.22 -2.83
CA ILE A 148 -10.95 1.12 -2.22
C ILE A 148 -11.89 0.26 -1.37
N LYS A 149 -12.04 -1.03 -1.72
CA LYS A 149 -12.96 -1.96 -1.05
C LYS A 149 -12.46 -2.41 0.32
N SER A 150 -11.15 -2.60 0.44
CA SER A 150 -10.51 -2.91 1.71
C SER A 150 -9.04 -2.48 1.65
N PHE A 151 -8.54 -2.06 2.80
CA PHE A 151 -7.15 -1.75 3.06
C PHE A 151 -6.61 -2.66 4.17
N VAL A 152 -5.44 -3.27 3.94
CA VAL A 152 -4.69 -4.01 4.96
C VAL A 152 -3.33 -3.35 5.15
N GLY A 153 -2.99 -2.95 6.37
CA GLY A 153 -1.69 -2.34 6.65
C GLY A 153 -1.36 -2.34 8.13
N THR A 154 -0.23 -1.75 8.47
CA THR A 154 0.17 -1.54 9.86
C THR A 154 -0.61 -0.37 10.48
N ASP A 155 -0.91 -0.43 11.78
CA ASP A 155 -1.30 0.76 12.55
C ASP A 155 -0.10 1.70 12.70
N ASN A 156 0.16 2.49 11.66
CA ASN A 156 1.35 3.32 11.54
C ASN A 156 1.41 4.43 12.60
N PHE A 157 0.26 4.99 13.00
CA PHE A 157 0.21 5.94 14.10
C PHE A 157 0.66 5.29 15.41
N GLN A 158 0.12 4.12 15.73
CA GLN A 158 0.57 3.37 16.90
C GLN A 158 2.04 2.97 16.80
N GLY A 159 2.55 2.72 15.59
CA GLY A 159 3.97 2.46 15.35
C GLY A 159 4.85 3.66 15.72
N GLY A 160 4.45 4.86 15.29
CA GLY A 160 5.09 6.10 15.71
C GLY A 160 5.09 6.30 17.23
N VAL A 161 3.97 5.98 17.89
CA VAL A 161 3.85 6.01 19.36
C VAL A 161 4.85 5.06 20.00
N VAL A 162 4.94 3.81 19.52
CA VAL A 162 5.90 2.81 20.03
C VAL A 162 7.34 3.30 19.86
N GLY A 163 7.70 3.82 18.69
CA GLY A 163 9.04 4.35 18.42
C GLY A 163 9.40 5.53 19.33
N ALA A 164 8.49 6.49 19.52
CA ALA A 164 8.73 7.61 20.42
C ALA A 164 8.84 7.19 21.89
N GLN A 165 8.03 6.23 22.35
CA GLN A 165 8.13 5.69 23.70
C GLN A 165 9.50 5.03 23.93
N ALA A 166 10.02 4.30 22.94
CA ALA A 166 11.35 3.69 22.99
C ALA A 166 12.44 4.76 23.11
N VAL A 167 12.40 5.82 22.29
CA VAL A 167 13.34 6.95 22.36
C VAL A 167 13.29 7.63 23.73
N ILE A 168 12.10 8.01 24.22
CA ILE A 168 11.97 8.69 25.51
C ILE A 168 12.49 7.81 26.65
N LYS A 169 12.11 6.53 26.66
CA LYS A 169 12.60 5.57 27.66
C LYS A 169 14.12 5.46 27.65
N TYR A 170 14.73 5.35 26.46
CA TYR A 170 16.18 5.27 26.33
C TYR A 170 16.87 6.52 26.91
N LEU A 171 16.34 7.71 26.59
CA LEU A 171 16.89 8.96 27.12
C LEU A 171 16.75 9.06 28.65
N GLU A 172 15.62 8.62 29.21
CA GLU A 172 15.40 8.59 30.66
C GLU A 172 16.36 7.65 31.38
N ASP A 173 16.47 6.41 30.90
CA ASP A 173 17.33 5.37 31.50
C ASP A 173 18.80 5.78 31.48
N ASN A 174 19.22 6.51 30.44
CA ASN A 174 20.60 6.99 30.27
C ASN A 174 20.84 8.42 30.79
N LYS A 175 19.82 9.06 31.38
CA LYS A 175 19.90 10.44 31.91
C LYS A 175 20.31 11.48 30.86
N MET A 176 19.84 11.29 29.62
CA MET A 176 20.12 12.14 28.46
C MET A 176 18.98 13.12 28.15
N THR A 177 18.03 13.34 29.06
CA THR A 177 16.79 14.07 28.76
C THR A 177 16.90 15.60 28.77
N ASP A 178 17.69 16.21 29.66
CA ASP A 178 17.67 17.68 29.86
C ASP A 178 18.21 18.42 28.63
N GLY A 179 17.33 19.12 27.91
CA GLY A 179 17.68 19.88 26.70
C GLY A 179 17.97 19.01 25.48
N ALA A 180 17.58 17.74 25.48
CA ALA A 180 17.92 16.80 24.41
C ALA A 180 17.36 17.26 23.05
N THR A 181 18.16 17.14 21.99
CA THR A 181 17.68 17.29 20.62
C THR A 181 17.28 15.94 20.05
N ILE A 182 16.04 15.84 19.55
CA ILE A 182 15.49 14.64 18.91
C ILE A 182 15.14 14.97 17.47
N GLY A 183 15.72 14.24 16.52
CA GLY A 183 15.50 14.42 15.09
C GLY A 183 14.50 13.43 14.49
N ILE A 184 13.86 13.81 13.38
CA ILE A 184 13.02 12.92 12.58
C ILE A 184 13.49 12.99 11.12
N ILE A 185 13.87 11.84 10.53
CA ILE A 185 14.04 11.70 9.08
C ILE A 185 12.72 11.16 8.52
N GLY A 186 12.00 12.03 7.82
CA GLY A 186 10.62 11.80 7.38
C GLY A 186 10.49 11.46 5.90
N TYR A 187 9.27 11.14 5.47
CA TYR A 187 8.93 10.90 4.07
C TYR A 187 7.47 11.30 3.86
N PRO A 188 7.17 12.55 3.48
CA PRO A 188 5.83 13.13 3.53
C PRO A 188 4.92 12.75 2.35
N GLU A 189 5.32 11.85 1.46
CA GLU A 189 4.51 11.42 0.32
C GLU A 189 3.58 10.23 0.67
N PRO A 190 4.07 9.11 1.23
CA PRO A 190 3.19 8.00 1.61
C PRO A 190 2.38 8.29 2.89
N GLN A 191 1.10 7.88 2.92
CA GLN A 191 0.27 8.06 4.12
C GLN A 191 0.81 7.30 5.34
N SER A 192 1.41 6.13 5.14
CA SER A 192 1.98 5.31 6.21
C SER A 192 3.05 6.07 7.00
N THR A 193 3.98 6.74 6.31
CA THR A 193 5.07 7.49 6.92
C THR A 193 4.58 8.79 7.56
N ILE A 194 3.58 9.45 6.97
CA ILE A 194 2.88 10.59 7.61
C ILE A 194 2.29 10.15 8.97
N ASP A 195 1.62 9.00 9.02
CA ASP A 195 1.02 8.48 10.25
C ASP A 195 2.08 8.09 11.29
N ARG A 196 3.20 7.49 10.86
CA ARG A 196 4.37 7.21 11.73
C ARG A 196 4.88 8.49 12.38
N GLU A 197 5.09 9.55 11.59
CA GLU A 197 5.53 10.84 12.11
C GLU A 197 4.51 11.43 13.09
N ALA A 198 3.22 11.41 12.74
CA ALA A 198 2.16 11.93 13.61
C ALA A 198 2.12 11.20 14.96
N GLY A 199 2.22 9.87 14.94
CA GLY A 199 2.32 9.05 16.14
C GLY A 199 3.54 9.39 16.99
N PHE A 200 4.70 9.54 16.35
CA PHE A 200 5.94 9.92 17.02
C PHE A 200 5.83 11.29 17.69
N TYR A 201 5.36 12.29 16.95
CA TYR A 201 5.13 13.65 17.46
C TYR A 201 4.12 13.68 18.60
N SER A 202 3.09 12.82 18.58
CA SER A 202 2.08 12.78 19.64
C SER A 202 2.69 12.51 21.03
N VAL A 203 3.74 11.68 21.09
CA VAL A 203 4.42 11.32 22.34
C VAL A 203 5.51 12.33 22.68
N VAL A 204 6.45 12.62 21.77
CA VAL A 204 7.61 13.47 22.13
C VAL A 204 7.20 14.89 22.53
N ASN A 205 6.06 15.39 22.00
CA ASN A 205 5.53 16.69 22.38
C ASN A 205 5.00 16.74 23.83
N GLU A 206 4.53 15.63 24.40
CA GLU A 206 4.12 15.55 25.81
C GLU A 206 5.31 15.75 26.77
N TYR A 207 6.52 15.36 26.33
CA TYR A 207 7.75 15.46 27.12
C TYR A 207 8.53 16.75 26.85
N LYS A 208 8.12 17.55 25.86
CA LYS A 208 8.84 18.73 25.40
C LYS A 208 9.11 19.74 26.52
N ASP A 209 8.09 20.12 27.28
CA ASP A 209 8.25 21.08 28.37
C ASP A 209 8.95 20.47 29.60
N LYS A 210 8.66 19.20 29.90
CA LYS A 210 9.23 18.47 31.04
C LYS A 210 10.76 18.38 30.93
N TYR A 211 11.26 18.10 29.72
CA TYR A 211 12.68 17.87 29.45
C TYR A 211 13.35 18.96 28.63
N LYS A 212 12.61 20.03 28.27
CA LYS A 212 13.08 21.10 27.36
C LYS A 212 13.58 20.53 26.03
N LEU A 213 12.88 19.53 25.50
CA LEU A 213 13.30 18.85 24.27
C LEU A 213 13.30 19.83 23.09
N ASN A 214 14.33 19.72 22.26
CA ASN A 214 14.39 20.35 20.96
C ASN A 214 14.04 19.32 19.89
N ILE A 215 12.81 19.34 19.38
CA ILE A 215 12.35 18.41 18.36
C ILE A 215 12.58 19.05 16.98
N VAL A 216 13.29 18.35 16.09
CA VAL A 216 13.67 18.86 14.78
C VAL A 216 13.28 17.89 13.66
N ASN A 217 12.69 18.41 12.59
CA ASN A 217 12.53 17.66 11.35
C ASN A 217 13.82 17.79 10.54
N ILE A 218 14.46 16.65 10.24
CA ILE A 218 15.72 16.57 9.51
C ILE A 218 15.49 16.67 7.99
N GLY A 219 14.37 16.17 7.48
CA GLY A 219 13.98 16.30 6.08
C GLY A 219 13.43 15.04 5.46
N ASN A 220 13.11 15.14 4.16
CA ASN A 220 12.55 14.08 3.34
C ASN A 220 13.66 13.24 2.69
N TYR A 221 13.79 11.96 3.06
CA TYR A 221 14.78 11.06 2.47
C TYR A 221 14.33 10.38 1.16
N LYS A 222 13.06 10.51 0.78
CA LYS A 222 12.52 10.03 -0.51
C LYS A 222 12.67 8.52 -0.76
N GLY A 223 12.67 7.71 0.29
CA GLY A 223 12.91 6.28 0.16
C GLY A 223 14.39 5.90 -0.05
N ASP A 224 15.32 6.85 -0.15
CA ASP A 224 16.70 6.61 -0.53
C ASP A 224 17.71 6.77 0.62
N ALA A 225 18.52 5.74 0.84
CA ALA A 225 19.52 5.71 1.92
C ALA A 225 20.61 6.78 1.76
N SER A 226 21.04 7.08 0.52
CA SER A 226 22.11 8.08 0.28
C SER A 226 21.63 9.51 0.59
N THR A 227 20.36 9.78 0.34
CA THR A 227 19.67 11.01 0.71
C THR A 227 19.57 11.11 2.23
N ALA A 228 19.18 10.03 2.93
CA ALA A 228 19.16 10.00 4.39
C ALA A 228 20.54 10.23 5.01
N GLU A 229 21.61 9.64 4.45
CA GLU A 229 22.99 9.88 4.89
C GLU A 229 23.37 11.36 4.75
N SER A 230 23.04 11.98 3.62
CA SER A 230 23.30 13.40 3.37
C SER A 230 22.56 14.30 4.36
N LEU A 231 21.27 14.03 4.59
CA LEU A 231 20.44 14.75 5.56
C LEU A 231 20.98 14.61 6.99
N MET A 232 21.43 13.42 7.37
CA MET A 232 21.97 13.17 8.70
C MET A 232 23.32 13.88 8.90
N ASN A 233 24.18 13.93 7.89
CA ASN A 233 25.44 14.69 7.94
C ASN A 233 25.20 16.20 8.17
N ASP A 234 24.23 16.77 7.47
CA ASP A 234 23.83 18.17 7.65
C ASP A 234 23.23 18.41 9.05
N ALA A 235 22.39 17.49 9.52
CA ALA A 235 21.79 17.54 10.84
C ALA A 235 22.83 17.46 11.97
N LEU A 236 23.83 16.59 11.87
CA LEU A 236 24.92 16.49 12.86
C LEU A 236 25.83 17.73 12.84
N THR A 237 25.98 18.38 11.69
CA THR A 237 26.68 19.67 11.61
C THR A 237 25.91 20.78 12.32
N GLN A 238 24.58 20.79 12.18
CA GLN A 238 23.72 21.79 12.81
C GLN A 238 23.47 21.52 14.30
N TYR A 239 23.38 20.25 14.68
CA TYR A 239 23.07 19.76 16.03
C TYR A 239 24.10 18.69 16.45
N PRO A 240 25.34 19.09 16.78
CA PRO A 240 26.43 18.14 17.10
C PRO A 240 26.14 17.27 18.34
N GLU A 241 25.25 17.73 19.22
CA GLU A 241 24.81 17.03 20.42
C GLU A 241 23.42 16.38 20.24
N MET A 242 23.04 16.02 19.00
CA MET A 242 21.78 15.33 18.72
C MET A 242 21.72 14.02 19.51
N ALA A 243 20.73 13.90 20.39
CA ALA A 243 20.64 12.79 21.33
C ALA A 243 20.08 11.54 20.65
N ALA A 244 18.99 11.71 19.90
CA ALA A 244 18.32 10.61 19.23
C ALA A 244 17.71 11.05 17.90
N ILE A 245 17.49 10.08 17.00
CA ILE A 245 16.62 10.24 15.83
C ILE A 245 15.56 9.15 15.77
N PHE A 246 14.46 9.47 15.10
CA PHE A 246 13.52 8.49 14.56
C PHE A 246 13.57 8.56 13.05
N THR A 247 13.60 7.40 12.40
CA THR A 247 13.46 7.31 10.96
C THR A 247 12.16 6.58 10.63
N VAL A 248 11.48 7.02 9.58
CA VAL A 248 10.18 6.44 9.22
C VAL A 248 10.30 5.16 8.38
N GLY A 249 11.50 4.62 8.20
CA GLY A 249 11.78 3.41 7.43
C GLY A 249 13.26 3.04 7.43
N ASP A 250 13.59 1.75 7.33
CA ASP A 250 14.96 1.25 7.45
C ASP A 250 15.99 1.77 6.44
N PRO A 251 15.66 2.06 5.16
CA PRO A 251 16.62 2.69 4.27
C PRO A 251 17.16 4.02 4.84
N ALA A 252 16.33 4.76 5.58
CA ALA A 252 16.78 5.97 6.26
C ALA A 252 17.69 5.65 7.47
N CYS A 253 17.43 4.59 8.23
CA CYS A 253 18.35 4.13 9.28
C CYS A 253 19.71 3.71 8.72
N VAL A 254 19.75 2.99 7.60
CA VAL A 254 21.02 2.58 6.96
C VAL A 254 21.87 3.80 6.61
N GLY A 255 21.27 4.81 5.97
CA GLY A 255 21.95 6.06 5.67
C GLY A 255 22.38 6.84 6.91
N ALA A 256 21.50 6.95 7.91
CA ALA A 256 21.80 7.65 9.15
C ALA A 256 22.92 6.96 9.96
N LEU A 257 22.96 5.63 9.98
CA LEU A 257 24.00 4.84 10.64
C LEU A 257 25.37 5.15 10.04
N ALA A 258 25.46 5.21 8.71
CA ALA A 258 26.70 5.57 8.02
C ALA A 258 27.20 6.97 8.46
N ALA A 259 26.31 7.97 8.44
CA ALA A 259 26.64 9.34 8.84
C ALA A 259 27.04 9.46 10.32
N ILE A 260 26.28 8.85 11.24
CA ILE A 260 26.56 8.89 12.69
C ILE A 260 27.92 8.25 12.98
N LYS A 261 28.21 7.09 12.37
CA LYS A 261 29.50 6.41 12.53
C LYS A 261 30.66 7.23 11.96
N ALA A 262 30.49 7.81 10.78
CA ALA A 262 31.52 8.64 10.15
C ALA A 262 31.84 9.89 10.98
N ALA A 263 30.83 10.50 11.60
CA ALA A 263 30.97 11.63 12.50
C ALA A 263 31.52 11.27 13.89
N GLY A 264 31.46 9.98 14.28
CA GLY A 264 31.77 9.54 15.64
C GLY A 264 30.79 10.11 16.68
N ALA A 265 29.55 10.39 16.26
CA ALA A 265 28.53 10.99 17.11
C ALA A 265 27.93 9.95 18.08
N SER A 266 27.45 10.42 19.23
CA SER A 266 26.77 9.58 20.24
C SER A 266 25.26 9.49 20.04
N THR A 267 24.76 9.93 18.89
CA THR A 267 23.33 9.91 18.54
C THR A 267 22.85 8.47 18.46
N VAL A 268 21.69 8.17 19.05
CA VAL A 268 21.01 6.88 18.88
C VAL A 268 19.85 7.00 17.89
N MET A 269 19.38 5.87 17.36
CA MET A 269 18.25 5.83 16.44
C MET A 269 17.28 4.70 16.76
N ILE A 270 16.00 4.98 16.52
CA ILE A 270 14.94 3.97 16.35
C ILE A 270 14.47 4.03 14.90
N GLY A 271 14.42 2.87 14.25
CA GLY A 271 13.92 2.72 12.89
C GLY A 271 12.47 2.28 12.77
N PHE A 272 12.09 1.93 11.54
CA PHE A 272 10.81 1.31 11.23
C PHE A 272 11.00 0.26 10.13
N ASP A 273 10.34 -0.89 10.30
CA ASP A 273 10.21 -2.08 9.42
C ASP A 273 10.81 -3.35 10.04
N ALA A 274 11.90 -3.22 10.81
CA ALA A 274 12.69 -4.34 11.34
C ALA A 274 13.14 -5.34 10.24
N ASN A 275 13.65 -4.81 9.13
CA ASN A 275 14.23 -5.62 8.06
C ASN A 275 15.48 -6.38 8.54
N PRO A 276 15.97 -7.38 7.79
CA PRO A 276 17.15 -8.14 8.16
C PRO A 276 18.37 -7.28 8.51
N GLU A 277 18.56 -6.14 7.83
CA GLU A 277 19.67 -5.22 8.11
C GLU A 277 19.52 -4.54 9.47
N ALA A 278 18.29 -4.22 9.89
CA ALA A 278 18.01 -3.65 11.21
C ALA A 278 18.32 -4.67 12.30
N HIS A 279 17.89 -5.92 12.12
CA HIS A 279 18.21 -7.02 13.04
C HIS A 279 19.72 -7.23 13.18
N GLU A 280 20.47 -7.26 12.08
CA GLU A 280 21.92 -7.38 12.09
C GLU A 280 22.57 -6.19 12.80
N ALA A 281 22.14 -4.96 12.50
CA ALA A 281 22.69 -3.75 13.11
C ALA A 281 22.41 -3.67 14.62
N ILE A 282 21.20 -4.03 15.07
CA ILE A 282 20.81 -4.04 16.49
C ILE A 282 21.63 -5.07 17.28
N LEU A 283 21.90 -6.23 16.69
CA LEU A 283 22.67 -7.31 17.33
C LEU A 283 24.18 -7.08 17.27
N ASP A 284 24.68 -6.26 16.34
CA ASP A 284 26.09 -5.94 16.24
C ASP A 284 26.56 -5.12 17.46
N PRO A 285 27.69 -5.48 18.11
CA PRO A 285 28.14 -4.81 19.33
C PRO A 285 28.46 -3.32 19.20
N GLU A 286 28.76 -2.82 17.99
CA GLU A 286 29.09 -1.42 17.76
C GLU A 286 27.91 -0.66 17.17
N ASN A 287 27.24 -1.23 16.16
CA ASN A 287 26.07 -0.61 15.56
C ASN A 287 24.88 -0.60 16.53
N GLY A 288 24.70 -1.62 17.37
CA GLY A 288 23.62 -1.70 18.36
C GLY A 288 23.72 -0.66 19.49
N LYS A 289 24.88 0.02 19.62
CA LYS A 289 25.01 1.22 20.47
C LYS A 289 24.36 2.46 19.85
N ILE A 290 24.15 2.44 18.53
CA ILE A 290 23.58 3.52 17.74
C ILE A 290 22.14 3.15 17.35
N TRP A 291 21.93 2.05 16.64
CA TRP A 291 20.62 1.53 16.25
C TRP A 291 20.07 0.66 17.38
N ILE A 292 19.34 1.30 18.29
CA ILE A 292 18.94 0.70 19.57
C ILE A 292 17.66 -0.13 19.47
N GLY A 293 16.93 -0.01 18.36
CA GLY A 293 15.71 -0.76 18.09
C GLY A 293 14.99 -0.29 16.84
N ASP A 294 13.91 -0.99 16.54
CA ASP A 294 13.11 -0.80 15.35
C ASP A 294 11.64 -1.06 15.64
N VAL A 295 10.73 -0.40 14.93
CA VAL A 295 9.30 -0.70 15.01
C VAL A 295 8.96 -1.69 13.91
N ALA A 296 8.71 -2.94 14.30
CA ALA A 296 8.42 -4.02 13.37
C ALA A 296 6.98 -3.98 12.84
N GLN A 297 6.87 -4.39 11.58
CA GLN A 297 5.62 -4.66 10.88
C GLN A 297 5.39 -6.17 10.74
N ASP A 298 4.27 -6.57 10.13
CA ASP A 298 4.06 -7.94 9.64
C ASP A 298 3.76 -7.95 8.13
N PRO A 299 4.77 -7.72 7.28
CA PRO A 299 4.60 -7.64 5.83
C PRO A 299 4.01 -8.92 5.22
N TYR A 300 4.33 -10.09 5.79
CA TYR A 300 3.76 -11.34 5.31
C TYR A 300 2.24 -11.35 5.51
N GLN A 301 1.76 -10.96 6.70
CA GLN A 301 0.32 -10.89 6.98
C GLN A 301 -0.37 -9.80 6.17
N ILE A 302 0.29 -8.65 5.91
CA ILE A 302 -0.25 -7.63 5.01
C ILE A 302 -0.55 -8.24 3.64
N GLY A 303 0.43 -8.91 3.02
CA GLY A 303 0.28 -9.55 1.71
C GLY A 303 -0.72 -10.71 1.69
N TYR A 304 -0.75 -11.53 2.75
CA TYR A 304 -1.67 -12.67 2.83
C TYR A 304 -3.11 -12.20 3.01
N GLN A 305 -3.38 -11.33 3.97
CA GLN A 305 -4.74 -10.91 4.31
C GLN A 305 -5.36 -10.04 3.21
N ILE A 306 -4.59 -9.22 2.50
CA ILE A 306 -5.16 -8.44 1.39
C ILE A 306 -5.67 -9.36 0.27
N ALA A 307 -4.93 -10.44 -0.02
CA ALA A 307 -5.37 -11.46 -0.97
C ALA A 307 -6.64 -12.19 -0.50
N GLU A 308 -6.77 -12.45 0.81
CA GLU A 308 -8.02 -12.98 1.40
C GLU A 308 -9.20 -12.04 1.15
N GLN A 309 -9.03 -10.74 1.42
CA GLN A 309 -10.10 -9.74 1.25
C GLN A 309 -10.50 -9.62 -0.23
N MET A 310 -9.54 -9.60 -1.15
CA MET A 310 -9.81 -9.58 -2.59
C MET A 310 -10.63 -10.79 -3.03
N LEU A 311 -10.21 -11.99 -2.62
CA LEU A 311 -10.87 -13.23 -3.02
C LEU A 311 -12.27 -13.36 -2.42
N LYS A 312 -12.44 -12.95 -1.15
CA LYS A 312 -13.73 -12.92 -0.48
C LYS A 312 -14.70 -11.98 -1.20
N PHE A 313 -14.24 -10.78 -1.55
CA PHE A 313 -15.07 -9.82 -2.30
C PHE A 313 -15.51 -10.40 -3.64
N LEU A 314 -14.63 -11.06 -4.38
CA LEU A 314 -14.96 -11.64 -5.68
C LEU A 314 -15.94 -12.83 -5.59
N LYS A 315 -15.90 -13.59 -4.50
CA LYS A 315 -16.79 -14.75 -4.29
C LYS A 315 -18.13 -14.38 -3.67
N GLU A 316 -18.12 -13.42 -2.75
CA GLU A 316 -19.25 -13.14 -1.83
C GLU A 316 -19.79 -11.72 -1.94
N GLY A 317 -19.07 -10.81 -2.61
CA GLY A 317 -19.43 -9.39 -2.70
C GLY A 317 -19.19 -8.61 -1.41
N THR A 318 -18.44 -9.16 -0.45
CA THR A 318 -18.16 -8.54 0.86
C THR A 318 -16.69 -8.68 1.25
N VAL A 319 -16.24 -7.81 2.16
CA VAL A 319 -14.95 -7.89 2.86
C VAL A 319 -15.20 -8.01 4.36
N ASP A 320 -14.21 -8.44 5.14
CA ASP A 320 -14.33 -8.49 6.61
C ASP A 320 -14.38 -7.10 7.23
N ALA A 321 -13.57 -6.18 6.70
CA ALA A 321 -13.57 -4.77 7.08
C ALA A 321 -13.04 -3.90 5.93
N GLU A 322 -13.46 -2.64 5.91
CA GLU A 322 -12.90 -1.62 5.01
C GLU A 322 -11.42 -1.34 5.35
N THR A 323 -11.06 -1.44 6.63
CA THR A 323 -9.70 -1.22 7.13
C THR A 323 -9.32 -2.31 8.13
N ILE A 324 -8.21 -2.98 7.88
CA ILE A 324 -7.60 -3.99 8.76
C ILE A 324 -6.20 -3.49 9.13
N LEU A 325 -6.01 -3.14 10.41
CA LEU A 325 -4.74 -2.67 10.93
C LEU A 325 -4.05 -3.75 11.75
N ILE A 326 -2.81 -4.05 11.40
CA ILE A 326 -1.94 -4.96 12.13
C ILE A 326 -1.13 -4.14 13.15
N ALA A 327 -1.15 -4.59 14.41
CA ALA A 327 -0.46 -3.90 15.48
C ALA A 327 1.07 -3.99 15.32
N PRO A 328 1.80 -2.87 15.36
CA PRO A 328 3.25 -2.87 15.36
C PRO A 328 3.80 -3.20 16.76
N TYR A 329 5.07 -3.59 16.81
CA TYR A 329 5.76 -3.86 18.07
C TYR A 329 7.24 -3.47 17.99
N LEU A 330 7.87 -3.26 19.14
CA LEU A 330 9.29 -2.91 19.20
C LEU A 330 10.14 -4.17 19.03
N VAL A 331 11.12 -4.10 18.13
CA VAL A 331 12.28 -4.98 18.06
C VAL A 331 13.48 -4.26 18.66
N ASP A 332 14.14 -4.88 19.64
CA ASP A 332 15.37 -4.40 20.25
C ASP A 332 16.33 -5.58 20.45
N ALA A 333 17.46 -5.36 21.13
CA ALA A 333 18.46 -6.41 21.36
C ALA A 333 17.93 -7.63 22.15
N SER A 334 16.77 -7.53 22.80
CA SER A 334 16.18 -8.64 23.55
C SER A 334 15.38 -9.62 22.69
N ASN A 335 14.90 -9.20 21.52
CA ASN A 335 14.05 -10.00 20.64
C ASN A 335 14.45 -9.95 19.15
N ALA A 336 15.48 -9.19 18.78
CA ALA A 336 16.05 -9.25 17.43
C ALA A 336 16.58 -10.65 17.11
N VAL A 337 16.41 -11.08 15.86
CA VAL A 337 16.82 -12.40 15.38
C VAL A 337 18.02 -12.27 14.45
N ALA A 338 19.01 -13.14 14.59
CA ALA A 338 20.10 -13.19 13.62
C ALA A 338 19.56 -13.68 12.26
N PRO A 339 20.07 -13.14 11.14
CA PRO A 339 19.72 -13.60 9.80
C PRO A 339 20.12 -15.06 9.55
#